data_AF-A0A8T5XKD3-F1
#
_entry.id   AF-A0A8T5XKD3-F1
#
_cell.length_a   1.000
_cell.length_b   1.000
_cell.length_c   1.000
_cell.angle_alpha   90.00
_cell.angle_beta   90.00
_cell.angle_gamma   90.00
#
_symmetry.space_group_name_H-M   'P 1'
#
loop_
_entity.id
_entity.type
_entity.pdbx_description
1 polymer ?
#
loop_
_entity_poly.entity_id
_entity_poly.type
_entity_poly.pdbx_seq_one_letter_code
_entity_poly.pdbx_strand_id
1 'polypeptide(L)'
;MIIISGKIVPPNLINGLYPSNSIKGEMVNKLSSSEEKYYYDSIEQLKFEMDLRKNIINASIDLYKSKVTFRTFRKSKCNTDYWKRTEEGGFILKEGIRPARGIKDIFINGREYGTECATAIIIVYYKAILDIFREELFNEVFTRIHLMNWSYLDRNLGITYYRDVKDYLPGDCRYFKNPDVSPKTPEWQGENAIDLSSGRYYGHGIGIKSAEDIIKTLNRYRRKDSDTSAYLLNSVTNLSYKNLSNIYLRFVSNFQISKRLI
;
A
#
# COMPACT_ATOMS: atom_id res chain seq x y z
N MET A 1 2.46 -6.40 -21.84
CA MET A 1 1.29 -6.59 -22.72
C MET A 1 0.01 -6.74 -21.91
N ILE A 2 -1.00 -5.93 -22.19
CA ILE A 2 -2.30 -5.99 -21.51
C ILE A 2 -3.26 -6.91 -22.27
N ILE A 3 -3.93 -7.80 -21.56
CA ILE A 3 -4.93 -8.73 -22.07
C ILE A 3 -6.23 -8.48 -21.31
N ILE A 4 -7.30 -8.10 -22.01
CA ILE A 4 -8.63 -7.86 -21.43
C ILE A 4 -9.62 -8.86 -22.02
N SER A 5 -10.31 -9.60 -21.14
CA SER A 5 -11.27 -10.65 -21.54
C SER A 5 -10.68 -11.64 -22.57
N GLY A 6 -9.40 -11.99 -22.39
CA GLY A 6 -8.65 -12.90 -23.27
C GLY A 6 -8.12 -12.29 -24.57
N LYS A 7 -8.38 -11.00 -24.84
CA LYS A 7 -7.91 -10.31 -26.05
C LYS A 7 -6.75 -9.37 -25.71
N ILE A 8 -5.68 -9.43 -26.50
CA ILE A 8 -4.58 -8.46 -26.43
C ILE A 8 -5.14 -7.09 -26.80
N VAL A 9 -4.91 -6.10 -25.95
CA VAL A 9 -5.35 -4.73 -26.22
C VAL A 9 -4.17 -3.92 -26.78
N PRO A 10 -4.34 -3.29 -27.97
CA PRO A 10 -3.32 -2.43 -28.55
C PRO A 10 -2.86 -1.31 -27.57
N PRO A 11 -1.53 -1.08 -27.43
CA PRO A 11 -1.00 -0.05 -26.53
C PRO A 11 -1.60 1.33 -26.71
N ASN A 12 -1.87 1.76 -27.94
CA ASN A 12 -2.45 3.08 -28.24
C ASN A 12 -3.85 3.28 -27.61
N LEU A 13 -4.66 2.22 -27.52
CA LEU A 13 -5.99 2.30 -26.90
C LEU A 13 -5.92 2.43 -25.38
N ILE A 14 -4.93 1.78 -24.76
CA ILE A 14 -4.72 1.83 -23.31
C ILE A 14 -4.02 3.12 -22.89
N ASN A 15 -2.97 3.52 -23.61
CA ASN A 15 -2.21 4.72 -23.32
C ASN A 15 -3.06 5.99 -23.52
N GLY A 16 -4.08 5.94 -24.38
CA GLY A 16 -5.06 7.02 -24.55
C GLY A 16 -6.03 7.23 -23.38
N LEU A 17 -6.06 6.31 -22.39
CA LEU A 17 -6.97 6.42 -21.24
C LEU A 17 -6.56 7.51 -20.25
N TYR A 18 -5.27 7.84 -20.19
CA TYR A 18 -4.70 8.77 -19.23
C TYR A 18 -3.66 9.69 -19.89
N PRO A 19 -3.51 10.94 -19.44
CA PRO A 19 -2.41 11.79 -19.88
C PRO A 19 -1.06 11.09 -19.60
N SER A 20 -0.14 11.13 -20.57
CA SER A 20 1.15 10.42 -20.49
C SER A 20 2.04 10.90 -19.34
N ASN A 21 1.90 12.15 -18.93
CA ASN A 21 2.59 12.76 -17.78
C ASN A 21 1.91 12.51 -16.43
N SER A 22 0.81 11.75 -16.41
CA SER A 22 0.13 11.38 -15.16
C SER A 22 0.69 10.07 -14.60
N ILE A 23 0.61 9.88 -13.28
CA ILE A 23 0.98 8.63 -12.60
C ILE A 23 0.29 7.40 -13.22
N LYS A 24 -0.99 7.52 -13.58
CA LYS A 24 -1.73 6.42 -14.23
C LYS A 24 -1.26 6.20 -15.67
N GLY A 25 -0.90 7.27 -16.39
CA GLY A 25 -0.26 7.23 -17.70
C GLY A 25 1.06 6.46 -17.67
N GLU A 26 1.91 6.73 -16.68
CA GLU A 26 3.16 5.99 -16.47
C GLU A 26 2.90 4.48 -16.26
N MET A 27 1.95 4.13 -15.37
CA MET A 27 1.61 2.73 -15.11
C MET A 27 1.13 2.02 -16.37
N VAL A 28 0.17 2.60 -17.11
CA VAL A 28 -0.37 1.95 -18.31
C VAL A 28 0.67 1.83 -19.41
N ASN A 29 1.53 2.85 -19.57
CA ASN A 29 2.62 2.80 -20.54
C ASN A 29 3.57 1.64 -20.23
N LYS A 30 3.98 1.47 -18.96
CA LYS A 30 4.84 0.35 -18.52
C LYS A 30 4.18 -1.00 -18.81
N LEU A 31 2.92 -1.18 -18.39
CA LEU A 31 2.18 -2.42 -18.61
C LEU A 31 2.00 -2.75 -20.10
N SER A 32 1.73 -1.73 -20.93
CA SER A 32 1.54 -1.88 -22.37
C SER A 32 2.84 -2.16 -23.12
N SER A 33 3.97 -1.61 -22.68
CA SER A 33 5.29 -1.85 -23.28
C SER A 33 6.01 -3.09 -22.76
N SER A 34 5.54 -3.68 -21.66
CA SER A 34 6.17 -4.85 -21.04
C SER A 34 6.05 -6.11 -21.90
N GLU A 35 7.03 -7.00 -21.80
CA GLU A 35 7.01 -8.36 -22.36
C GLU A 35 6.12 -9.32 -21.55
N GLU A 36 5.83 -8.98 -20.28
CA GLU A 36 4.94 -9.75 -19.41
C GLU A 36 3.47 -9.60 -19.80
N LYS A 37 2.66 -10.61 -19.49
CA LYS A 37 1.22 -10.61 -19.77
C LYS A 37 0.44 -10.23 -18.52
N TYR A 38 -0.31 -9.13 -18.62
CA TYR A 38 -1.18 -8.63 -17.55
C TYR A 38 -2.64 -8.88 -17.91
N TYR A 39 -3.31 -9.69 -17.09
CA TYR A 39 -4.65 -10.18 -17.38
C TYR A 39 -5.70 -9.45 -16.57
N TYR A 40 -6.69 -8.93 -17.28
CA TYR A 40 -7.86 -8.26 -16.72
C TYR A 40 -9.14 -8.87 -17.28
N ASP A 41 -10.16 -8.97 -16.43
CA ASP A 41 -11.47 -9.48 -16.83
C ASP A 41 -12.26 -8.43 -17.64
N SER A 42 -12.04 -7.14 -17.33
CA SER A 42 -12.65 -6.00 -18.02
C SER A 42 -11.76 -4.74 -17.97
N ILE A 43 -12.13 -3.72 -18.74
CA ILE A 43 -11.43 -2.42 -18.71
C ILE A 43 -11.63 -1.69 -17.37
N GLU A 44 -12.78 -1.90 -16.72
CA GLU A 44 -13.07 -1.37 -15.39
C GLU A 44 -12.15 -1.97 -14.33
N GLN A 45 -11.77 -3.25 -14.47
CA GLN A 45 -10.80 -3.90 -13.58
C GLN A 45 -9.41 -3.26 -13.71
N LEU A 46 -8.95 -2.97 -14.93
CA LEU A 46 -7.72 -2.24 -15.17
C LEU A 46 -7.79 -0.83 -14.56
N LYS A 47 -8.88 -0.09 -14.82
CA LYS A 47 -9.09 1.25 -14.25
C LYS A 47 -9.07 1.24 -12.72
N PHE A 48 -9.73 0.25 -12.12
CA PHE A 48 -9.74 0.06 -10.67
C PHE A 48 -8.33 -0.12 -10.10
N GLU A 49 -7.48 -0.96 -10.71
CA GLU A 49 -6.09 -1.12 -10.26
C GLU A 49 -5.32 0.20 -10.33
N MET A 50 -5.44 0.93 -11.45
CA MET A 50 -4.75 2.21 -11.62
C MET A 50 -5.19 3.26 -10.58
N ASP A 51 -6.49 3.31 -10.28
CA ASP A 51 -7.04 4.21 -9.28
C ASP A 51 -6.63 3.80 -7.85
N LEU A 52 -6.65 2.51 -7.53
CA LEU A 52 -6.22 2.03 -6.21
C LEU A 52 -4.72 2.27 -5.99
N ARG A 53 -3.86 2.02 -6.99
CA ARG A 53 -2.43 2.34 -6.92
C ARG A 53 -2.19 3.84 -6.70
N LYS A 54 -2.93 4.70 -7.41
CA LYS A 54 -2.87 6.15 -7.17
C LYS A 54 -3.30 6.51 -5.75
N ASN A 55 -4.34 5.86 -5.22
CA ASN A 55 -4.78 6.08 -3.84
C ASN A 55 -3.77 5.58 -2.80
N ILE A 56 -3.01 4.51 -3.08
CA ILE A 56 -1.90 4.05 -2.22
C ILE A 56 -0.81 5.13 -2.12
N ILE A 57 -0.46 5.76 -3.24
CA ILE A 57 0.49 6.87 -3.28
C ILE A 57 -0.04 8.05 -2.46
N ASN A 58 -1.29 8.45 -2.68
CA ASN A 58 -1.91 9.55 -1.94
C ASN A 58 -1.97 9.26 -0.43
N ALA A 59 -2.40 8.07 -0.04
CA ALA A 59 -2.47 7.65 1.36
C ALA A 59 -1.07 7.61 2.01
N SER A 60 -0.02 7.25 1.27
CA SER A 60 1.36 7.32 1.76
C SER A 60 1.79 8.75 2.08
N ILE A 61 1.46 9.69 1.19
CA ILE A 61 1.74 11.12 1.38
C ILE A 61 0.91 11.68 2.54
N ASP A 62 -0.36 11.28 2.67
CA ASP A 62 -1.24 11.74 3.74
C ASP A 62 -0.79 11.20 5.11
N LEU A 63 -0.35 9.94 5.19
CA LEU A 63 0.20 9.36 6.42
C LEU A 63 1.50 10.05 6.85
N TYR A 64 2.35 10.41 5.88
CA TYR A 64 3.53 11.23 6.15
C TYR A 64 3.17 12.61 6.70
N LYS A 65 2.13 13.24 6.15
CA LYS A 65 1.66 14.57 6.59
C LYS A 65 0.96 14.53 7.95
N SER A 66 0.26 13.46 8.30
CA SER A 66 -0.49 13.31 9.55
C SER A 66 0.38 13.19 10.81
N LYS A 67 1.70 13.02 10.63
CA LYS A 67 2.70 12.95 11.72
C LYS A 67 2.55 11.70 12.60
N VAL A 68 2.05 10.59 12.05
CA VAL A 68 2.25 9.28 12.68
C VAL A 68 3.74 9.03 12.83
N THR A 69 4.16 8.67 14.05
CA THR A 69 5.59 8.52 14.37
C THR A 69 6.04 7.08 14.28
N PHE A 70 7.26 6.85 13.80
CA PHE A 70 7.85 5.51 13.91
C PHE A 70 8.04 5.14 15.39
N ARG A 71 7.61 3.94 15.76
CA ARG A 71 7.84 3.31 17.07
C ARG A 71 8.05 1.81 16.88
N THR A 72 8.96 1.22 17.65
CA THR A 72 9.01 -0.25 17.77
C THR A 72 7.71 -0.76 18.41
N PHE A 73 7.37 -2.03 18.21
CA PHE A 73 6.16 -2.65 18.78
C PHE A 73 5.99 -2.39 20.29
N ARG A 74 7.07 -2.56 21.07
CA ARG A 74 7.06 -2.31 22.52
C ARG A 74 6.67 -0.88 22.89
N LYS A 75 6.98 0.09 22.02
CA LYS A 75 6.72 1.53 22.24
C LYS A 75 5.59 2.06 21.35
N SER A 76 4.85 1.19 20.67
CA SER A 76 3.75 1.60 19.81
C SER A 76 2.68 2.31 20.64
N LYS A 77 1.91 3.18 20.00
CA LYS A 77 0.79 3.89 20.61
C LYS A 77 -0.30 4.16 19.58
N CYS A 78 -1.53 4.27 20.06
CA CYS A 78 -2.70 4.56 19.25
C CYS A 78 -3.68 5.43 20.04
N ASN A 79 -4.58 6.13 19.33
CA ASN A 79 -5.70 6.79 19.97
C ASN A 79 -6.62 5.75 20.61
N THR A 80 -6.75 5.80 21.95
CA THR A 80 -7.52 4.81 22.70
C THR A 80 -9.02 4.94 22.51
N ASP A 81 -9.54 6.02 21.93
CA ASP A 81 -10.98 6.14 21.65
C ASP A 81 -11.44 5.16 20.57
N TYR A 82 -10.55 4.83 19.62
CA TYR A 82 -10.84 3.97 18.47
C TYR A 82 -10.20 2.60 18.60
N TRP A 83 -9.01 2.51 19.19
CA TRP A 83 -8.17 1.31 19.13
C TRP A 83 -7.77 0.83 20.52
N LYS A 84 -7.68 -0.49 20.68
CA LYS A 84 -7.02 -1.15 21.80
C LYS A 84 -5.63 -1.58 21.36
N ARG A 85 -4.58 -1.07 22.02
CA ARG A 85 -3.22 -1.56 21.83
C ARG A 85 -3.07 -2.94 22.46
N THR A 86 -2.52 -3.91 21.72
CA THR A 86 -2.22 -5.26 22.22
C THR A 86 -0.88 -5.29 22.95
N GLU A 87 -0.63 -6.34 23.73
CA GLU A 87 0.65 -6.54 24.42
C GLU A 87 1.83 -6.62 23.44
N GLU A 88 1.62 -7.31 22.32
CA GLU A 88 2.55 -7.43 21.21
C GLU A 88 2.76 -6.10 20.46
N GLY A 89 1.96 -5.06 20.72
CA GLY A 89 2.12 -3.73 20.15
C GLY A 89 1.30 -3.41 18.91
N GLY A 90 0.35 -4.26 18.53
CA GLY A 90 -0.61 -4.02 17.45
C GLY A 90 -1.85 -3.25 17.91
N PHE A 91 -2.73 -2.89 16.98
CA PHE A 91 -3.94 -2.12 17.27
C PHE A 91 -5.19 -2.89 16.82
N ILE A 92 -6.05 -3.26 17.76
CA ILE A 92 -7.35 -3.87 17.49
C ILE A 92 -8.41 -2.77 17.52
N LEU A 93 -9.20 -2.67 16.46
CA LEU A 93 -10.33 -1.73 16.41
C LEU A 93 -11.34 -2.10 17.51
N LYS A 94 -11.78 -1.13 18.30
CA LYS A 94 -12.78 -1.36 19.35
C LYS A 94 -14.13 -1.73 18.76
N GLU A 95 -14.87 -2.56 19.49
CA GLU A 95 -16.23 -2.95 19.14
C GLU A 95 -17.14 -1.71 19.06
N GLY A 96 -18.08 -1.72 18.11
CA GLY A 96 -19.01 -0.61 17.86
C GLY A 96 -18.40 0.56 17.05
N ILE A 97 -17.08 0.63 16.87
CA ILE A 97 -16.46 1.64 16.02
C ILE A 97 -16.53 1.20 14.56
N ARG A 98 -17.06 2.07 13.69
CA ARG A 98 -17.06 1.84 12.24
C ARG A 98 -15.62 1.76 11.71
N PRO A 99 -15.24 0.71 10.96
CA PRO A 99 -13.89 0.55 10.40
C PRO A 99 -13.35 1.78 9.67
N ALA A 100 -14.15 2.40 8.82
CA ALA A 100 -13.80 3.62 8.10
C ALA A 100 -13.44 4.78 9.04
N ARG A 101 -14.13 4.90 10.19
CA ARG A 101 -13.86 5.93 11.20
C ARG A 101 -12.53 5.67 11.90
N GLY A 102 -12.26 4.43 12.31
CA GLY A 102 -10.99 4.06 12.93
C GLY A 102 -9.80 4.34 12.01
N ILE A 103 -9.90 3.95 10.74
CA ILE A 103 -8.84 4.22 9.75
C ILE A 103 -8.67 5.72 9.52
N LYS A 104 -9.75 6.48 9.30
CA LYS A 104 -9.67 7.94 9.10
C LYS A 104 -9.05 8.65 10.31
N ASP A 105 -9.33 8.21 11.52
CA ASP A 105 -8.77 8.82 12.74
C ASP A 105 -7.24 8.82 12.74
N ILE A 106 -6.59 7.78 12.22
CA ILE A 106 -5.12 7.71 12.10
C ILE A 106 -4.56 8.86 11.24
N PHE A 107 -5.29 9.28 10.21
CA PHE A 107 -4.86 10.35 9.31
C PHE A 107 -5.20 11.74 9.84
N ILE A 108 -6.24 11.85 10.67
CA ILE A 108 -6.67 13.12 11.27
C ILE A 108 -5.84 13.41 12.52
N ASN A 109 -5.70 12.42 13.41
CA ASN A 109 -5.07 12.53 14.71
C ASN A 109 -3.72 11.81 14.77
N GLY A 110 -2.95 11.83 13.67
CA GLY A 110 -1.75 11.00 13.51
C GLY A 110 -0.70 11.13 14.62
N ARG A 111 -0.65 12.27 15.33
CA ARG A 111 0.24 12.46 16.49
C ARG A 111 -0.08 11.53 17.68
N GLU A 112 -1.31 11.04 17.78
CA GLU A 112 -1.72 10.04 18.78
C GLU A 112 -1.20 8.63 18.44
N TYR A 113 -0.70 8.45 17.22
CA TYR A 113 -0.28 7.17 16.70
C TYR A 113 1.23 7.07 16.56
N GLY A 114 1.74 5.88 16.81
CA GLY A 114 3.08 5.51 16.40
C GLY A 114 3.25 4.01 16.33
N THR A 115 3.78 3.54 15.21
CA THR A 115 3.89 2.12 14.88
C THR A 115 5.13 1.87 14.01
N GLU A 116 5.37 0.63 13.65
CA GLU A 116 6.50 0.24 12.81
C GLU A 116 6.15 0.30 11.31
N CYS A 117 7.15 0.11 10.43
CA CYS A 117 7.02 0.32 9.01
C CYS A 117 6.02 -0.61 8.28
N ALA A 118 5.99 -1.91 8.53
CA ALA A 118 5.02 -2.86 7.97
C ALA A 118 3.57 -2.53 8.36
N THR A 119 3.29 -2.23 9.63
CA THR A 119 1.96 -1.80 10.09
C THR A 119 1.54 -0.51 9.40
N ALA A 120 2.47 0.43 9.20
CA ALA A 120 2.19 1.66 8.46
C ALA A 120 1.81 1.39 6.99
N ILE A 121 2.40 0.40 6.31
CA ILE A 121 1.99 0.00 4.96
C ILE A 121 0.55 -0.51 4.94
N ILE A 122 0.14 -1.29 5.94
CA ILE A 122 -1.24 -1.81 6.02
C ILE A 122 -2.24 -0.68 6.28
N ILE A 123 -1.89 0.30 7.10
CA ILE A 123 -2.69 1.52 7.30
C ILE A 123 -2.86 2.26 5.97
N VAL A 124 -1.78 2.41 5.18
CA VAL A 124 -1.83 3.00 3.83
C VAL A 124 -2.78 2.22 2.93
N TYR A 125 -2.71 0.89 2.91
CA TYR A 125 -3.60 0.05 2.10
C TYR A 125 -5.07 0.20 2.50
N TYR A 126 -5.38 0.13 3.80
CA TYR A 126 -6.76 0.33 4.25
C TYR A 126 -7.29 1.71 3.86
N LYS A 127 -6.49 2.77 4.01
CA LYS A 127 -6.91 4.12 3.58
C LYS A 127 -7.14 4.21 2.08
N ALA A 128 -6.23 3.63 1.28
CA ALA A 128 -6.36 3.64 -0.16
C ALA A 128 -7.61 2.90 -0.65
N ILE A 129 -7.94 1.77 -0.01
CA ILE A 129 -9.17 1.02 -0.28
C ILE A 129 -10.41 1.81 0.18
N LEU A 130 -10.35 2.44 1.36
CA LEU A 130 -11.45 3.29 1.85
C LEU A 130 -11.78 4.43 0.88
N ASP A 131 -10.77 5.02 0.25
CA ASP A 131 -10.97 6.13 -0.70
C ASP A 131 -11.62 5.68 -2.02
N ILE A 132 -11.59 4.39 -2.36
CA ILE A 132 -12.27 3.85 -3.55
C ILE A 132 -13.60 3.17 -3.20
N PHE A 133 -13.66 2.39 -2.12
CA PHE A 133 -14.87 1.70 -1.67
C PHE A 133 -15.88 2.66 -1.04
N ARG A 134 -15.42 3.80 -0.53
CA ARG A 134 -16.21 4.71 0.32
C ARG A 134 -16.65 4.00 1.61
N GLU A 135 -17.23 4.74 2.54
CA GLU A 135 -17.51 4.21 3.89
C GLU A 135 -18.47 3.02 3.88
N GLU A 136 -19.47 3.02 3.00
CA GLU A 136 -20.52 1.99 2.94
C GLU A 136 -19.91 0.60 2.67
N LEU A 137 -19.32 0.42 1.48
CA LEU A 137 -18.70 -0.85 1.11
C LEU A 137 -17.49 -1.17 1.99
N PHE A 138 -16.69 -0.17 2.40
CA PHE A 138 -15.53 -0.42 3.26
C PHE A 138 -15.94 -1.02 4.61
N ASN A 139 -16.99 -0.49 5.25
CA ASN A 139 -17.48 -0.99 6.52
C ASN A 139 -18.16 -2.38 6.39
N GLU A 140 -18.75 -2.68 5.22
CA GLU A 140 -19.31 -4.01 4.92
C GLU A 140 -18.21 -5.06 4.75
N VAL A 141 -17.13 -4.72 4.04
CA VAL A 141 -16.05 -5.65 3.71
C VAL A 141 -15.11 -5.88 4.89
N PHE A 142 -14.71 -4.81 5.59
CA PHE A 142 -13.68 -4.86 6.63
C PHE A 142 -14.28 -4.68 8.02
N THR A 143 -15.13 -5.60 8.46
CA THR A 143 -15.91 -5.47 9.71
C THR A 143 -15.07 -5.47 10.99
N ARG A 144 -13.86 -6.04 10.94
CA ARG A 144 -12.91 -6.08 12.05
C ARG A 144 -11.52 -5.77 11.52
N ILE A 145 -10.78 -4.91 12.21
CA ILE A 145 -9.41 -4.55 11.81
C ILE A 145 -8.45 -4.81 12.98
N HIS A 146 -7.39 -5.57 12.69
CA HIS A 146 -6.21 -5.71 13.53
C HIS A 146 -4.98 -5.23 12.75
N LEU A 147 -4.34 -4.18 13.23
CA LEU A 147 -3.13 -3.60 12.64
C LEU A 147 -1.91 -4.13 13.38
N MET A 148 -1.22 -5.12 12.81
CA MET A 148 -0.06 -5.74 13.43
C MET A 148 0.85 -6.37 12.38
N ASN A 149 1.81 -5.60 11.86
CA ASN A 149 2.73 -6.02 10.79
C ASN A 149 2.01 -6.87 9.72
N TRP A 150 2.68 -7.81 9.06
CA TRP A 150 2.04 -8.73 8.12
C TRP A 150 1.19 -9.83 8.78
N SER A 151 0.83 -9.70 10.06
CA SER A 151 0.02 -10.65 10.83
C SER A 151 -1.45 -10.23 10.90
N TYR A 152 -2.33 -11.21 11.10
CA TYR A 152 -3.77 -11.00 11.28
C TYR A 152 -4.46 -10.21 10.14
N LEU A 153 -3.91 -10.31 8.93
CA LEU A 153 -4.41 -9.62 7.74
C LEU A 153 -5.83 -10.09 7.38
N ASP A 154 -6.69 -9.14 7.01
CA ASP A 154 -7.96 -9.47 6.40
C ASP A 154 -7.73 -10.15 5.04
N ARG A 155 -8.40 -11.28 4.82
CA ARG A 155 -8.25 -12.10 3.62
C ARG A 155 -8.58 -11.34 2.34
N ASN A 156 -9.49 -10.36 2.42
CA ASN A 156 -9.89 -9.55 1.28
C ASN A 156 -8.77 -8.66 0.75
N LEU A 157 -7.79 -8.29 1.60
CA LEU A 157 -6.61 -7.54 1.16
C LEU A 157 -5.77 -8.34 0.17
N GLY A 158 -5.70 -9.66 0.34
CA GLY A 158 -4.95 -10.57 -0.52
C GLY A 158 -3.49 -10.18 -0.70
N ILE A 159 -2.86 -9.63 0.35
CA ILE A 159 -1.48 -9.14 0.29
C ILE A 159 -0.55 -10.30 -0.04
N THR A 160 0.20 -10.15 -1.13
CA THR A 160 1.10 -11.17 -1.64
C THR A 160 2.48 -10.57 -1.92
N TYR A 161 3.51 -11.35 -1.60
CA TYR A 161 4.90 -11.02 -1.89
C TYR A 161 5.36 -11.74 -3.16
N TYR A 162 5.91 -10.99 -4.10
CA TYR A 162 6.41 -11.48 -5.39
C TYR A 162 7.90 -11.16 -5.51
N ARG A 163 8.70 -12.16 -5.89
CA ARG A 163 10.13 -12.01 -6.23
C ARG A 163 10.30 -11.94 -7.74
N ASP A 164 11.42 -11.37 -8.16
CA ASP A 164 11.90 -11.42 -9.54
C ASP A 164 10.87 -10.87 -10.56
N VAL A 165 10.10 -9.87 -10.13
CA VAL A 165 9.12 -9.21 -10.98
C VAL A 165 9.82 -8.45 -12.10
N LYS A 166 9.23 -8.47 -13.30
CA LYS A 166 9.81 -7.79 -14.47
C LYS A 166 9.57 -6.30 -14.47
N ASP A 167 8.41 -5.88 -13.99
CA ASP A 167 8.00 -4.49 -14.00
C ASP A 167 7.64 -4.03 -12.60
N TYR A 168 8.11 -2.84 -12.27
CA TYR A 168 7.68 -2.09 -11.09
C TYR A 168 6.76 -0.96 -11.53
N LEU A 169 5.66 -0.80 -10.80
CA LEU A 169 4.68 0.22 -11.02
C LEU A 169 4.63 1.15 -9.80
N PRO A 170 4.35 2.45 -10.01
CA PRO A 170 4.03 3.32 -8.90
C PRO A 170 2.92 2.71 -8.02
N GLY A 171 3.01 2.93 -6.70
CA GLY A 171 2.15 2.31 -5.69
C GLY A 171 2.59 0.93 -5.22
N ASP A 172 3.63 0.31 -5.82
CA ASP A 172 4.21 -0.93 -5.30
C ASP A 172 4.82 -0.72 -3.91
N CYS A 173 4.62 -1.66 -2.98
CA CYS A 173 5.45 -1.73 -1.77
C CYS A 173 6.75 -2.46 -2.08
N ARG A 174 7.85 -1.73 -2.02
CA ARG A 174 9.23 -2.20 -2.22
C ARG A 174 9.92 -2.43 -0.89
N TYR A 175 11.07 -3.10 -0.92
CA TYR A 175 11.87 -3.35 0.27
C TYR A 175 13.34 -3.02 0.04
N PHE A 176 13.87 -2.10 0.84
CA PHE A 176 15.29 -1.82 0.93
C PHE A 176 15.89 -2.72 2.01
N LYS A 177 16.82 -3.60 1.64
CA LYS A 177 17.47 -4.51 2.59
C LYS A 177 18.77 -3.90 3.10
N ASN A 178 19.00 -3.98 4.41
CA ASN A 178 20.28 -3.70 5.04
C ASN A 178 20.89 -5.03 5.53
N PRO A 179 21.73 -5.71 4.70
CA PRO A 179 22.19 -7.06 5.00
C PRO A 179 23.10 -7.12 6.24
N ASP A 180 23.80 -6.04 6.52
CA ASP A 180 24.84 -5.95 7.55
C ASP A 180 24.40 -5.05 8.72
N VAL A 181 23.11 -5.05 9.06
CA VAL A 181 22.57 -4.26 10.17
C VAL A 181 23.30 -4.51 11.50
N SER A 182 23.47 -3.46 12.29
CA SER A 182 24.00 -3.56 13.66
C SER A 182 23.03 -4.34 14.56
N PRO A 183 23.51 -5.37 15.30
CA PRO A 183 22.68 -6.10 16.27
C PRO A 183 22.09 -5.22 17.38
N LYS A 184 22.66 -4.03 17.61
CA LYS A 184 22.16 -3.06 18.60
C LYS A 184 20.92 -2.30 18.14
N THR A 185 20.66 -2.28 16.84
CA THR A 185 19.57 -1.52 16.23
C THR A 185 18.87 -2.36 15.13
N PRO A 186 18.32 -3.54 15.50
CA PRO A 186 17.77 -4.51 14.55
C PRO A 186 16.57 -3.96 13.74
N GLU A 187 15.93 -2.89 14.20
CA GLU A 187 14.87 -2.20 13.48
C GLU A 187 15.33 -1.58 12.14
N TRP A 188 16.65 -1.43 11.93
CA TRP A 188 17.24 -0.92 10.68
C TRP A 188 17.68 -2.03 9.71
N GLN A 189 17.18 -3.26 9.88
CA GLN A 189 17.47 -4.39 8.98
C GLN A 189 16.94 -4.19 7.54
N GLY A 190 16.07 -3.22 7.37
CA GLY A 190 15.59 -2.77 6.08
C GLY A 190 14.44 -1.79 6.24
N GLU A 191 13.82 -1.44 5.13
CA GLU A 191 12.70 -0.52 5.08
C GLU A 191 11.67 -0.98 4.04
N ASN A 192 10.42 -1.16 4.48
CA ASN A 192 9.28 -1.25 3.57
C ASN A 192 8.96 0.16 3.05
N ALA A 193 8.84 0.32 1.74
CA ALA A 193 8.62 1.63 1.15
C ALA A 193 7.66 1.61 -0.04
N ILE A 194 6.70 2.54 -0.08
CA ILE A 194 5.80 2.71 -1.23
C ILE A 194 6.50 3.52 -2.32
N ASP A 195 6.53 3.00 -3.55
CA ASP A 195 6.98 3.72 -4.74
C ASP A 195 5.99 4.85 -5.09
N LEU A 196 6.44 6.10 -5.07
CA LEU A 196 5.62 7.27 -5.35
C LEU A 196 5.79 7.78 -6.79
N SER A 197 6.40 6.99 -7.68
CA SER A 197 6.94 7.41 -8.98
C SER A 197 8.18 8.32 -8.87
N SER A 198 8.86 8.53 -10.00
CA SER A 198 9.94 9.52 -10.17
C SER A 198 11.11 9.31 -9.21
N GLY A 199 11.42 8.05 -8.89
CA GLY A 199 12.51 7.68 -7.98
C GLY A 199 12.29 8.06 -6.52
N ARG A 200 11.05 8.39 -6.14
CA ARG A 200 10.68 8.80 -4.78
C ARG A 200 9.95 7.66 -4.06
N TYR A 201 10.23 7.51 -2.78
CA TYR A 201 9.69 6.45 -1.95
C TYR A 201 9.22 7.01 -0.61
N TYR A 202 8.09 6.52 -0.10
CA TYR A 202 7.68 6.74 1.29
C TYR A 202 8.08 5.54 2.14
N GLY A 203 9.03 5.75 3.07
CA GLY A 203 9.35 4.81 4.14
C GLY A 203 8.89 5.36 5.49
N HIS A 204 8.16 4.58 6.29
CA HIS A 204 7.65 5.05 7.57
C HIS A 204 8.75 5.14 8.63
N GLY A 205 9.08 6.36 9.04
CA GLY A 205 10.19 6.68 9.95
C GLY A 205 11.36 7.36 9.23
N ILE A 206 11.60 7.01 7.96
CA ILE A 206 12.57 7.68 7.10
C ILE A 206 11.97 8.91 6.40
N GLY A 207 10.67 8.86 6.10
CA GLY A 207 9.92 9.87 5.37
C GLY A 207 9.94 9.64 3.85
N ILE A 208 9.71 10.71 3.09
CA ILE A 208 9.71 10.63 1.62
C ILE A 208 11.10 10.99 1.07
N LYS A 209 11.80 10.01 0.49
CA LYS A 209 13.21 10.08 0.08
C LYS A 209 13.45 9.44 -1.30
N SER A 210 14.62 9.69 -1.89
CA SER A 210 15.06 8.89 -3.05
C SER A 210 15.57 7.51 -2.60
N ALA A 211 15.75 6.59 -3.53
CA ALA A 211 16.35 5.29 -3.24
C ALA A 211 17.75 5.42 -2.62
N GLU A 212 18.59 6.31 -3.16
CA GLU A 212 19.94 6.56 -2.67
C GLU A 212 19.93 7.11 -1.23
N ASP A 213 19.00 7.99 -0.90
CA ASP A 213 18.88 8.56 0.44
C ASP A 213 18.38 7.56 1.47
N ILE A 214 17.50 6.63 1.07
CA ILE A 214 17.09 5.50 1.93
C ILE A 214 18.29 4.58 2.17
N ILE A 215 19.02 4.19 1.12
CA ILE A 215 20.22 3.36 1.23
C ILE A 215 21.27 4.02 2.12
N LYS A 216 21.57 5.31 1.92
CA LYS A 216 22.47 6.08 2.79
C LYS A 216 22.01 6.08 4.24
N THR A 217 20.69 6.15 4.47
CA THR A 217 20.14 6.10 5.83
C THR A 217 20.34 4.76 6.49
N LEU A 218 20.04 3.66 5.80
CA LEU A 218 20.26 2.30 6.29
C LEU A 218 21.75 2.02 6.54
N ASN A 219 22.63 2.48 5.66
CA ASN A 219 24.08 2.26 5.77
C ASN A 219 24.72 2.88 7.03
N ARG A 220 24.08 3.89 7.65
CA ARG A 220 24.53 4.47 8.94
C ARG A 220 24.31 3.53 10.13
N TYR A 221 23.46 2.51 9.99
CA TYR A 221 23.11 1.57 11.05
C TYR A 221 23.66 0.16 10.79
N ARG A 222 24.73 0.06 10.00
CA ARG A 222 25.45 -1.20 9.80
C ARG A 222 26.31 -1.54 11.01
N ARG A 223 26.67 -2.82 11.16
CA ARG A 223 27.72 -3.25 12.07
C ARG A 223 29.03 -2.53 11.74
N LYS A 224 29.89 -2.37 12.75
CA LYS A 224 31.19 -1.73 12.60
C LYS A 224 31.99 -2.40 11.48
N ASP A 225 32.72 -1.60 10.72
CA ASP A 225 33.65 -2.05 9.67
C ASP A 225 33.00 -2.83 8.51
N SER A 226 31.67 -2.69 8.31
CA SER A 226 30.99 -3.30 7.15
C SER A 226 31.15 -2.47 5.87
N ASP A 227 31.54 -3.15 4.79
CA ASP A 227 31.59 -2.60 3.43
C ASP A 227 30.37 -2.99 2.58
N THR A 228 29.49 -3.88 3.07
CA THR A 228 28.29 -4.29 2.33
C THR A 228 27.20 -3.22 2.43
N SER A 229 26.84 -2.60 1.30
CA SER A 229 25.77 -1.60 1.24
C SER A 229 24.39 -2.22 1.35
N ALA A 230 23.44 -1.48 1.93
CA ALA A 230 22.02 -1.67 1.72
C ALA A 230 21.66 -1.51 0.23
N TYR A 231 20.58 -2.17 -0.20
CA TYR A 231 20.14 -2.21 -1.59
C TYR A 231 18.63 -2.46 -1.72
N LEU A 232 18.05 -2.03 -2.84
CA LEU A 232 16.63 -2.28 -3.16
C LEU A 232 16.46 -3.71 -3.69
N LEU A 233 15.57 -4.49 -3.09
CA LEU A 233 15.29 -5.85 -3.56
C LEU A 233 14.51 -5.87 -4.88
N ASN A 234 14.78 -6.90 -5.69
CA ASN A 234 13.94 -7.28 -6.81
C ASN A 234 12.67 -8.01 -6.33
N SER A 235 11.80 -7.28 -5.63
CA SER A 235 10.55 -7.80 -5.13
C SER A 235 9.52 -6.70 -4.89
N VAL A 236 8.26 -7.10 -4.85
CA VAL A 236 7.13 -6.25 -4.47
C VAL A 236 6.21 -7.00 -3.50
N THR A 237 5.60 -6.27 -2.58
CA THR A 237 4.48 -6.74 -1.76
C THR A 237 3.26 -5.93 -2.17
N ASN A 238 2.18 -6.56 -2.61
CA ASN A 238 1.03 -5.84 -3.17
C ASN A 238 -0.30 -6.45 -2.73
N LEU A 239 -1.35 -5.63 -2.74
CA LEU A 239 -2.73 -6.06 -2.58
C LEU A 239 -3.18 -6.96 -3.75
N SER A 240 -4.21 -7.76 -3.51
CA SER A 240 -4.93 -8.43 -4.61
C SER A 240 -5.87 -7.45 -5.30
N TYR A 241 -5.34 -6.70 -6.27
CA TYR A 241 -6.12 -5.74 -7.07
C TYR A 241 -7.33 -6.41 -7.74
N LYS A 242 -7.15 -7.64 -8.25
CA LYS A 242 -8.21 -8.41 -8.88
C LYS A 242 -9.34 -8.72 -7.89
N ASN A 243 -9.02 -9.23 -6.70
CA ASN A 243 -10.05 -9.53 -5.68
C ASN A 243 -10.83 -8.27 -5.26
N LEU A 244 -10.11 -7.19 -4.95
CA LEU A 244 -10.70 -5.93 -4.52
C LEU A 244 -11.58 -5.31 -5.62
N SER A 245 -11.15 -5.39 -6.87
CA SER A 245 -11.95 -4.93 -8.02
C SER A 245 -13.26 -5.70 -8.15
N ASN A 246 -13.24 -7.03 -7.94
CA ASN A 246 -14.42 -7.87 -8.07
C ASN A 246 -15.44 -7.55 -6.98
N ILE A 247 -14.99 -7.30 -5.75
CA ILE A 247 -15.83 -6.83 -4.65
C ILE A 247 -16.50 -5.50 -5.03
N TYR A 248 -15.70 -4.53 -5.48
CA TYR A 248 -16.19 -3.21 -5.86
C TYR A 248 -17.19 -3.23 -7.01
N LEU A 249 -16.88 -3.92 -8.10
CA LEU A 249 -17.71 -3.95 -9.30
C LEU A 249 -19.05 -4.65 -9.04
N ARG A 250 -19.07 -5.69 -8.18
CA ARG A 250 -20.32 -6.33 -7.74
C ARG A 250 -21.20 -5.36 -6.96
N PHE A 251 -20.61 -4.62 -6.00
CA PHE A 251 -21.34 -3.62 -5.21
C PHE A 251 -21.95 -2.54 -6.11
N VAL A 252 -21.16 -1.95 -7.01
CA VAL A 252 -21.64 -0.90 -7.92
C VAL A 252 -22.74 -1.41 -8.85
N SER A 253 -22.63 -2.64 -9.36
CA SER A 253 -23.65 -3.23 -10.23
C SER A 253 -24.98 -3.43 -9.50
N ASN A 254 -24.95 -3.95 -8.27
CA ASN A 254 -26.14 -4.13 -7.45
C ASN A 254 -26.82 -2.79 -7.12
N PHE A 255 -26.03 -1.75 -6.86
CA PHE A 255 -26.54 -0.41 -6.57
C PHE A 255 -27.19 0.28 -7.78
N GLN A 256 -26.70 -0.02 -8.99
CA GLN A 256 -27.34 0.47 -10.23
C GLN A 256 -28.65 -0.25 -10.53
N ILE A 257 -28.74 -1.54 -10.22
CA ILE A 257 -29.99 -2.33 -10.36
C ILE A 257 -31.05 -1.82 -9.40
N SER A 258 -30.72 -1.61 -8.12
CA SER A 258 -31.69 -1.12 -7.12
C SER A 258 -32.24 0.27 -7.46
N LYS A 259 -31.43 1.15 -8.05
CA LYS A 259 -31.87 2.48 -8.52
C LYS A 259 -32.75 2.48 -9.76
N ARG A 260 -32.79 1.39 -10.55
CA ARG A 260 -33.68 1.26 -11.72
C ARG A 260 -35.05 0.68 -11.36
N LEU A 261 -35.19 0.13 -10.15
CA LEU A 261 -36.41 -0.52 -9.65
C LEU A 261 -37.25 0.41 -8.75
N ILE A 262 -36.82 1.65 -8.56
CA ILE A 262 -37.50 2.73 -7.83
C ILE A 262 -37.82 3.83 -8.84
#